data_AF-A0A8S2Y0L0-F1
#
_entry.id   AF-A0A8S2Y0L0-F1
#
_cell.length_a   1.000
_cell.length_b   1.000
_cell.length_c   1.000
_cell.angle_alpha   90.00
_cell.angle_beta   90.00
_cell.angle_gamma   90.00
#
_symmetry.space_group_name_H-M   'P 1'
#
loop_
_entity.id
_entity.type
_entity.pdbx_description
1 polymer ?
#
loop_
_entity_poly.entity_id
_entity_poly.type
_entity_poly.pdbx_seq_one_letter_code
_entity_poly.pdbx_strand_id
1 'polypeptide(L)'
;TAELCRVPKGLYDSIKVKGRATKFVDDIFQPTGNNSLNAQQNFNNKRRCMAMLLFDYLSGQTIPSLYTSFECRYKLKDDTQHAFAMLAQQYKPGIKLMGITKAMTTVYHSCTIDNLSAFLQCVLQEKDAMLTEFDTQKCDFDTIDTQDTYARLLDKIRGCPDRCPCCQRPCDVDHTLIKSNPGSESNKHRCATGHALRAMNGYKFEETDEASLFMCEQIKDDQTIVVGSLRKRWSQFKLDHRDWVFESLLKDDELARLNQKFLSIWAKIGRDLCQKYGMKFVTYNTQRINVPESY
;
A
#
# COMPACT_ATOMS: atom_id res chain seq x y z
N THR A 1 0.46 -36.22 -28.23
CA THR A 1 1.84 -36.64 -28.60
C THR A 1 2.46 -35.84 -29.74
N ALA A 2 1.71 -35.09 -30.57
CA ALA A 2 2.28 -34.24 -31.65
C ALA A 2 2.63 -32.79 -31.25
N GLU A 3 2.28 -32.32 -30.05
CA GLU A 3 2.48 -30.92 -29.63
C GLU A 3 3.80 -30.62 -28.90
N LEU A 4 4.53 -31.64 -28.44
CA LEU A 4 5.81 -31.48 -27.73
C LEU A 4 7.02 -31.26 -28.68
N CYS A 5 6.78 -31.09 -29.98
CA CYS A 5 7.79 -31.09 -31.04
C CYS A 5 8.02 -29.72 -31.72
N ARG A 6 7.59 -28.60 -31.13
CA ARG A 6 7.79 -27.27 -31.73
C ARG A 6 9.03 -26.58 -31.16
N VAL A 7 10.00 -26.28 -32.02
CA VAL A 7 11.06 -25.29 -31.75
C VAL A 7 10.39 -23.95 -31.42
N PRO A 8 10.89 -23.16 -30.45
CA PRO A 8 10.25 -21.91 -30.02
C PRO A 8 9.88 -20.98 -31.19
N LYS A 9 8.65 -20.47 -31.18
CA LYS A 9 8.00 -19.74 -32.30
C LYS A 9 8.83 -18.57 -32.86
N GLY A 10 9.67 -17.92 -32.03
CA GLY A 10 10.51 -16.78 -32.45
C GLY A 10 11.76 -17.14 -33.27
N LEU A 11 12.28 -18.38 -33.15
CA LEU A 11 13.43 -18.83 -33.95
C LEU A 11 13.00 -19.30 -35.36
N TYR A 12 11.72 -19.65 -35.50
CA TYR A 12 11.10 -20.19 -36.72
C TYR A 12 10.96 -19.17 -37.84
N ASP A 13 10.62 -17.94 -37.50
CA ASP A 13 10.34 -16.90 -38.49
C ASP A 13 11.63 -16.30 -39.08
N SER A 14 12.75 -16.45 -38.34
CA SER A 14 14.07 -15.92 -38.68
C SER A 14 14.93 -16.92 -39.47
N ILE A 15 14.68 -18.24 -39.37
CA ILE A 15 15.41 -19.27 -40.11
C ILE A 15 14.53 -19.81 -41.25
N LYS A 16 14.63 -19.16 -42.42
CA LYS A 16 13.96 -19.62 -43.66
C LYS A 16 14.96 -20.38 -44.53
N VAL A 17 14.73 -21.69 -44.69
CA VAL A 17 15.48 -22.51 -45.65
C VAL A 17 14.68 -22.55 -46.95
N LYS A 18 15.23 -21.97 -48.02
CA LYS A 18 14.55 -21.83 -49.33
C LYS A 18 13.15 -21.19 -49.24
N GLY A 19 12.99 -20.19 -48.37
CA GLY A 19 11.72 -19.48 -48.17
C GLY A 19 10.64 -20.27 -47.40
N ARG A 20 10.93 -21.49 -46.95
CA ARG A 20 10.05 -22.28 -46.10
C ARG A 20 10.55 -22.26 -44.66
N ALA A 21 9.62 -22.13 -43.72
CA ALA A 21 9.90 -22.31 -42.30
C ALA A 21 10.39 -23.75 -42.06
N THR A 22 11.57 -23.91 -41.43
CA THR A 22 12.10 -25.22 -41.05
C THR A 22 11.21 -25.83 -39.98
N LYS A 23 10.37 -26.81 -40.36
CA LYS A 23 9.35 -27.35 -39.45
C LYS A 23 9.86 -28.50 -38.57
N PHE A 24 10.89 -29.20 -39.02
CA PHE A 24 11.38 -30.40 -38.35
C PHE A 24 12.90 -30.43 -38.27
N VAL A 25 13.44 -31.12 -37.27
CA VAL A 25 14.90 -31.28 -37.11
C VAL A 25 15.54 -32.04 -38.29
N ASP A 26 14.75 -32.87 -38.98
CA ASP A 26 15.15 -33.55 -40.22
C ASP A 26 15.37 -32.59 -41.39
N ASP A 27 14.80 -31.39 -41.33
CA ASP A 27 15.03 -30.35 -42.31
C ASP A 27 16.43 -29.74 -42.14
N ILE A 28 17.05 -29.87 -40.96
CA ILE A 28 18.31 -29.23 -40.57
C ILE A 28 19.51 -30.16 -40.75
N PHE A 29 19.37 -31.44 -40.37
CA PHE A 29 20.47 -32.40 -40.37
C PHE A 29 20.24 -33.57 -41.32
N GLN A 30 21.26 -33.89 -42.11
CA GLN A 30 21.33 -35.08 -42.94
C GLN A 30 22.32 -36.09 -42.32
N PRO A 31 21.91 -37.34 -42.04
CA PRO A 31 22.84 -38.36 -41.57
C PRO A 31 23.89 -38.63 -42.64
N THR A 32 25.15 -38.81 -42.23
CA THR A 32 26.25 -39.17 -43.13
C THR A 32 26.76 -40.57 -42.79
N GLY A 33 26.86 -41.44 -43.80
CA GLY A 33 27.31 -42.83 -43.64
C GLY A 33 26.17 -43.85 -43.48
N ASN A 34 26.54 -45.13 -43.36
CA ASN A 34 25.61 -46.23 -43.09
C ASN A 34 25.22 -46.23 -41.61
N ASN A 35 24.28 -45.38 -41.21
CA ASN A 35 23.72 -45.40 -39.88
C ASN A 35 22.63 -46.48 -39.81
N SER A 36 22.93 -47.64 -39.21
CA SER A 36 21.97 -48.74 -38.98
C SER A 36 20.99 -48.47 -37.82
N LEU A 37 20.75 -47.19 -37.51
CA LEU A 37 19.87 -46.77 -36.43
C LEU A 37 18.42 -46.79 -36.87
N ASN A 38 17.52 -47.13 -35.94
CA ASN A 38 16.09 -46.96 -36.20
C ASN A 38 15.71 -45.47 -36.27
N ALA A 39 14.55 -45.17 -36.83
CA ALA A 39 14.08 -43.80 -37.04
C ALA A 39 14.05 -42.98 -35.74
N GLN A 40 13.66 -43.58 -34.61
CA GLN A 40 13.57 -42.92 -33.32
C GLN A 40 14.95 -42.53 -32.75
N GLN A 41 15.92 -43.44 -32.83
CA GLN A 41 17.30 -43.20 -32.42
C GLN A 41 17.94 -42.10 -33.29
N ASN A 42 17.71 -42.16 -34.60
CA ASN A 42 18.21 -41.15 -35.54
C ASN A 42 17.63 -39.76 -35.23
N PHE A 43 16.33 -39.69 -34.95
CA PHE A 43 15.66 -38.46 -34.54
C PHE A 43 16.22 -37.89 -33.23
N ASN A 44 16.42 -38.73 -32.21
CA ASN A 44 16.99 -38.31 -30.94
C ASN A 44 18.42 -37.76 -31.08
N ASN A 45 19.25 -38.39 -31.93
CA ASN A 45 20.59 -37.92 -32.22
C ASN A 45 20.60 -36.57 -32.96
N LYS A 46 19.68 -36.36 -33.91
CA LYS A 46 19.50 -35.06 -34.57
C LYS A 46 19.06 -33.96 -33.60
N ARG A 47 18.19 -34.26 -32.63
CA ARG A 47 17.84 -33.31 -31.56
C ARG A 47 19.08 -32.88 -30.78
N ARG A 48 19.97 -33.81 -30.42
CA ARG A 48 21.23 -33.49 -29.75
C ARG A 48 22.13 -32.60 -30.60
N CYS A 49 22.25 -32.89 -31.90
CA CYS A 49 23.00 -32.04 -32.83
C CYS A 49 22.40 -30.62 -32.90
N MET A 50 21.08 -30.47 -32.83
CA MET A 50 20.43 -29.15 -32.76
C MET A 50 20.81 -28.36 -31.51
N ALA A 51 20.89 -29.03 -30.35
CA ALA A 51 21.33 -28.39 -29.11
C ALA A 51 22.78 -27.91 -29.22
N MET A 52 23.67 -28.71 -29.81
CA MET A 52 25.05 -28.32 -30.09
C MET A 52 25.13 -27.13 -31.04
N LEU A 53 24.34 -27.13 -32.12
CA LEU A 53 24.27 -26.02 -33.07
C LEU A 53 23.86 -24.70 -32.41
N LEU A 54 22.83 -24.74 -31.56
CA LEU A 54 22.39 -23.55 -30.80
C LEU A 54 23.47 -23.09 -29.82
N PHE A 55 24.20 -24.02 -29.22
CA PHE A 55 25.30 -23.71 -28.33
C PHE A 55 26.46 -23.03 -29.06
N ASP A 56 26.89 -23.55 -30.20
CA ASP A 56 27.95 -22.96 -31.03
C ASP A 56 27.56 -21.53 -31.44
N TYR A 57 26.31 -21.33 -31.84
CA TYR A 57 25.76 -20.02 -32.15
C TYR A 57 25.81 -19.05 -30.95
N LEU A 58 25.26 -19.44 -29.80
CA LEU A 58 25.16 -18.58 -28.61
C LEU A 58 26.53 -18.27 -27.99
N SER A 59 27.48 -19.20 -28.09
CA SER A 59 28.86 -19.00 -27.65
C SER A 59 29.70 -18.17 -28.64
N GLY A 60 29.14 -17.85 -29.81
CA GLY A 60 29.81 -17.15 -30.91
C GLY A 60 30.98 -17.95 -31.48
N GLN A 61 30.92 -19.28 -31.42
CA GLN A 61 31.84 -20.15 -32.12
C GLN A 61 31.50 -20.22 -33.62
N THR A 62 32.47 -20.66 -34.42
CA THR A 62 32.20 -20.94 -35.82
C THR A 62 31.34 -22.19 -35.91
N ILE A 63 30.22 -22.11 -36.61
CA ILE A 63 29.27 -23.23 -36.74
C ILE A 63 29.87 -24.30 -37.65
N PRO A 64 30.17 -25.51 -37.14
CA PRO A 64 30.70 -26.59 -37.97
C PRO A 64 29.65 -27.12 -38.95
N SER A 65 30.12 -27.65 -40.09
CA SER A 65 29.27 -28.32 -41.08
C SER A 65 28.89 -29.75 -40.68
N LEU A 66 29.52 -30.30 -39.64
CA LEU A 66 29.35 -31.67 -39.20
C LEU A 66 29.27 -31.77 -37.68
N TYR A 67 28.24 -32.45 -37.20
CA TYR A 67 28.00 -32.74 -35.80
C TYR A 67 28.08 -34.25 -35.55
N THR A 68 28.58 -34.66 -34.39
CA THR A 68 28.68 -36.07 -34.00
C THR A 68 27.88 -36.32 -32.74
N SER A 69 27.04 -37.36 -32.75
CA SER A 69 26.27 -37.80 -31.59
C SER A 69 26.28 -39.32 -31.52
N PHE A 70 26.79 -39.88 -30.42
CA PHE A 70 26.96 -41.33 -30.22
C PHE A 70 27.57 -42.03 -31.44
N GLU A 71 28.73 -41.53 -31.89
CA GLU A 71 29.49 -42.08 -33.03
C GLU A 71 28.83 -41.91 -34.41
N CYS A 72 27.58 -41.45 -34.46
CA CYS A 72 26.90 -41.13 -35.70
C CYS A 72 27.19 -39.67 -36.11
N ARG A 73 27.47 -39.48 -37.39
CA ARG A 73 27.79 -38.16 -37.96
C ARG A 73 26.59 -37.59 -38.72
N TYR A 74 26.36 -36.30 -38.53
CA TYR A 74 25.24 -35.54 -39.08
C TYR A 74 25.76 -34.29 -39.75
N LYS A 75 25.58 -34.20 -41.07
CA LYS A 75 25.91 -33.01 -41.85
C LYS A 75 24.80 -31.97 -41.67
N LEU A 76 25.19 -30.76 -41.29
CA LEU A 76 24.31 -29.61 -41.30
C LEU A 76 24.03 -29.25 -42.78
N LYS A 77 22.76 -29.10 -43.15
CA LYS A 77 22.42 -28.73 -44.53
C LYS A 77 22.90 -27.31 -44.83
N ASP A 78 23.38 -27.10 -46.05
CA ASP A 78 24.02 -25.85 -46.48
C ASP A 78 23.10 -24.62 -46.28
N ASP A 79 21.80 -24.78 -46.55
CA ASP A 79 20.81 -23.71 -46.34
C ASP A 79 20.69 -23.30 -44.85
N THR A 80 20.77 -24.27 -43.93
CA THR A 80 20.71 -23.99 -42.50
C THR A 80 22.01 -23.35 -42.01
N GLN A 81 23.15 -23.82 -42.51
CA GLN A 81 24.44 -23.21 -42.21
C GLN A 81 24.46 -21.74 -42.64
N HIS A 82 23.94 -21.44 -43.83
CA HIS A 82 23.81 -20.06 -44.32
C HIS A 82 22.86 -19.23 -43.45
N ALA A 83 21.70 -19.76 -43.06
CA ALA A 83 20.74 -19.05 -42.23
C ALA A 83 21.33 -18.67 -40.86
N PHE A 84 22.07 -19.59 -40.22
CA PHE A 84 22.74 -19.28 -38.95
C PHE A 84 23.91 -18.30 -39.11
N ALA A 85 24.61 -18.32 -40.24
CA ALA A 85 25.63 -17.30 -40.52
C ALA A 85 25.01 -15.90 -40.64
N MET A 86 23.86 -15.77 -41.30
CA MET A 86 23.12 -14.49 -41.34
C MET A 86 22.62 -14.09 -39.95
N LEU A 87 22.08 -15.03 -39.18
CA LEU A 87 21.62 -14.79 -37.83
C LEU A 87 22.75 -14.24 -36.93
N ALA A 88 23.95 -14.80 -37.05
CA ALA A 88 25.12 -14.36 -36.28
C ALA A 88 25.60 -12.94 -36.65
N GLN A 89 25.36 -12.51 -37.89
CA GLN A 89 25.64 -11.13 -38.33
C GLN A 89 24.59 -10.14 -37.81
N GLN A 90 23.31 -10.53 -37.82
CA GLN A 90 22.21 -9.65 -37.42
C GLN A 90 22.05 -9.52 -35.90
N TYR A 91 22.24 -10.62 -35.17
CA TYR A 91 21.92 -10.71 -33.75
C TYR A 91 23.08 -11.34 -32.97
N LYS A 92 24.21 -10.64 -32.93
CA LYS A 92 25.36 -11.10 -32.17
C LYS A 92 24.98 -11.26 -30.69
N PRO A 93 25.17 -12.45 -30.08
CA PRO A 93 24.91 -12.63 -28.66
C PRO A 93 25.72 -11.63 -27.82
N GLY A 94 25.13 -11.11 -26.75
CA GLY A 94 25.82 -10.15 -25.88
C GLY A 94 27.07 -10.77 -25.23
N ILE A 95 28.12 -9.96 -25.00
CA ILE A 95 29.43 -10.41 -24.49
C ILE A 95 29.27 -11.24 -23.20
N LYS A 96 28.39 -10.82 -22.29
CA LYS A 96 28.12 -11.53 -21.03
C LYS A 96 27.48 -12.91 -21.26
N LEU A 97 26.51 -13.01 -22.17
CA LEU A 97 25.87 -14.28 -22.52
C LEU A 97 26.87 -15.22 -23.17
N MET A 98 27.67 -14.72 -24.12
CA MET A 98 28.74 -15.51 -24.74
C MET A 98 29.72 -16.07 -23.70
N GLY A 99 30.12 -15.25 -22.72
CA GLY A 99 31.03 -15.67 -21.64
C GLY A 99 30.43 -16.78 -20.77
N ILE A 100 29.16 -16.64 -20.37
CA ILE A 100 28.44 -17.64 -19.58
C ILE A 100 28.29 -18.94 -20.38
N THR A 101 27.84 -18.85 -21.63
CA THR A 101 27.65 -20.01 -22.50
C THR A 101 28.97 -20.75 -22.71
N LYS A 102 30.08 -20.04 -22.98
CA LYS A 102 31.41 -20.66 -23.09
C LYS A 102 31.83 -21.37 -21.81
N ALA A 103 31.61 -20.76 -20.64
CA ALA A 103 31.94 -21.39 -19.35
C ALA A 103 31.14 -22.67 -19.10
N MET A 104 29.94 -22.78 -19.68
CA MET A 104 29.06 -23.93 -19.54
C MET A 104 29.31 -25.05 -20.57
N THR A 105 30.25 -24.90 -21.52
CA THR A 105 30.50 -25.88 -22.60
C THR A 105 30.60 -27.32 -22.10
N THR A 106 31.33 -27.54 -21.01
CA THR A 106 31.52 -28.86 -20.39
C THR A 106 30.23 -29.43 -19.81
N VAL A 107 29.38 -28.58 -19.24
CA VAL A 107 28.05 -28.96 -18.71
C VAL A 107 27.12 -29.34 -19.86
N TYR A 108 27.10 -28.57 -20.96
CA TYR A 108 26.28 -28.86 -22.14
C TYR A 108 26.63 -30.17 -22.83
N HIS A 109 27.91 -30.55 -22.88
CA HIS A 109 28.30 -31.87 -23.41
C HIS A 109 27.82 -33.04 -22.54
N SER A 110 27.59 -32.81 -21.24
CA SER A 110 27.11 -33.81 -20.29
C SER A 110 25.60 -33.81 -20.06
N CYS A 111 24.90 -32.72 -20.38
CA CYS A 111 23.48 -32.57 -20.11
C CYS A 111 22.61 -32.98 -21.31
N THR A 112 21.56 -33.76 -21.05
CA THR A 112 20.53 -34.04 -22.05
C THR A 112 19.67 -32.80 -22.29
N ILE A 113 19.00 -32.74 -23.44
CA ILE A 113 18.05 -31.68 -23.77
C ILE A 113 16.94 -31.57 -22.72
N ASP A 114 16.60 -32.69 -22.09
CA ASP A 114 15.59 -32.72 -21.03
C ASP A 114 16.05 -31.96 -19.78
N ASN A 115 17.34 -32.04 -19.43
CA ASN A 115 17.91 -31.27 -18.31
C ASN A 115 17.93 -29.76 -18.61
N LEU A 116 18.21 -29.38 -19.86
CA LEU A 116 18.13 -27.98 -20.30
C LEU A 116 16.69 -27.46 -20.33
N SER A 117 15.75 -28.30 -20.76
CA SER A 117 14.33 -27.97 -20.74
C SER A 117 13.82 -27.78 -19.32
N ALA A 118 14.21 -28.66 -18.39
CA ALA A 118 13.88 -28.55 -16.98
C ALA A 118 14.47 -27.28 -16.36
N PHE A 119 15.73 -26.98 -16.64
CA PHE A 119 16.35 -25.73 -16.20
C PHE A 119 15.62 -24.49 -16.71
N LEU A 120 15.30 -24.43 -18.01
CA LEU A 120 14.55 -23.31 -18.59
C LEU A 120 13.14 -23.17 -18.00
N GLN A 121 12.48 -24.28 -17.68
CA GLN A 121 11.19 -24.27 -16.98
C GLN A 121 11.31 -23.71 -15.57
N CYS A 122 12.31 -24.12 -14.80
CA CYS A 122 12.56 -23.55 -13.47
C CYS A 122 12.84 -22.04 -13.54
N VAL A 123 13.63 -21.59 -14.51
CA VAL A 123 13.89 -20.14 -14.72
C VAL A 123 12.61 -19.38 -15.06
N LEU A 124 11.73 -19.94 -15.88
CA LEU A 124 10.43 -19.34 -16.19
C LEU A 124 9.53 -19.25 -14.95
N GLN A 125 9.47 -20.30 -14.15
CA GLN A 125 8.72 -20.33 -12.89
C GLN A 125 9.21 -19.26 -11.92
N GLU A 126 10.53 -19.12 -11.75
CA GLU A 126 11.10 -18.07 -10.92
C GLU A 126 10.81 -16.67 -11.44
N LYS A 127 10.84 -16.48 -12.76
CA LYS A 127 10.47 -15.19 -13.38
C LYS A 127 8.99 -14.86 -13.12
N ASP A 128 8.09 -15.84 -13.22
CA ASP A 128 6.66 -15.63 -12.95
C ASP A 128 6.38 -15.43 -11.45
N ALA A 129 7.11 -16.12 -10.58
CA ALA A 129 7.05 -15.91 -9.13
C ALA A 129 7.52 -14.49 -8.75
N MET A 130 8.65 -14.03 -9.29
CA MET A 130 9.13 -12.66 -9.09
C MET A 130 8.18 -11.60 -9.64
N LEU A 131 7.52 -11.84 -10.79
CA LEU A 131 6.49 -10.92 -11.29
C LEU A 131 5.28 -10.85 -10.35
N THR A 132 4.84 -12.01 -9.84
CA THR A 132 3.74 -12.08 -8.88
C THR A 132 4.09 -11.38 -7.58
N GLU A 133 5.29 -11.62 -7.05
CA GLU A 133 5.82 -10.95 -5.87
C GLU A 133 5.93 -9.44 -6.10
N PHE A 134 6.43 -9.01 -7.27
CA PHE A 134 6.47 -7.60 -7.65
C PHE A 134 5.06 -7.00 -7.72
N ASP A 135 4.08 -7.70 -8.27
CA ASP A 135 2.68 -7.23 -8.30
C ASP A 135 2.03 -7.21 -6.91
N THR A 136 2.43 -8.08 -5.99
CA THR A 136 1.95 -8.06 -4.59
C THR A 136 2.66 -7.00 -3.75
N GLN A 137 3.95 -6.75 -4.03
CA GLN A 137 4.76 -5.71 -3.40
C GLN A 137 4.60 -4.34 -4.07
N LYS A 138 3.93 -4.29 -5.23
CA LYS A 138 3.35 -3.08 -5.79
C LYS A 138 2.27 -2.64 -4.81
N CYS A 139 2.72 -2.08 -3.69
CA CYS A 139 1.95 -1.19 -2.86
C CYS A 139 1.24 -0.27 -3.82
N ASP A 140 -0.05 -0.14 -3.57
CA ASP A 140 -1.03 0.51 -4.38
C ASP A 140 -0.72 2.03 -4.42
N PHE A 141 0.33 2.39 -5.16
CA PHE A 141 0.79 3.75 -5.35
C PHE A 141 -0.30 4.60 -6.03
N ASP A 142 -1.22 3.93 -6.73
CA ASP A 142 -2.43 4.52 -7.30
C ASP A 142 -3.55 4.72 -6.26
N THR A 143 -3.57 4.02 -5.11
CA THR A 143 -4.46 4.34 -3.97
C THR A 143 -3.84 5.22 -2.90
N ILE A 144 -2.55 5.52 -2.98
CA ILE A 144 -1.97 6.67 -2.27
C ILE A 144 -2.41 7.93 -3.03
N ASP A 145 -3.68 8.29 -2.85
CA ASP A 145 -4.18 9.62 -3.17
C ASP A 145 -3.40 10.62 -2.28
N THR A 146 -2.36 11.20 -2.87
CA THR A 146 -1.48 12.16 -2.22
C THR A 146 -2.22 13.43 -1.82
N GLN A 147 -3.36 13.74 -2.45
CA GLN A 147 -4.21 14.86 -2.05
C GLN A 147 -5.06 14.52 -0.82
N ASP A 148 -5.69 13.34 -0.79
CA ASP A 148 -6.49 12.92 0.37
C ASP A 148 -5.63 12.67 1.62
N THR A 149 -4.44 12.09 1.44
CA THR A 149 -3.51 11.86 2.58
C THR A 149 -3.01 13.19 3.16
N TYR A 150 -2.63 14.15 2.31
CA TYR A 150 -2.18 15.46 2.78
C TYR A 150 -3.32 16.26 3.42
N ALA A 151 -4.52 16.23 2.83
CA ALA A 151 -5.72 16.86 3.41
C ALA A 151 -6.08 16.24 4.76
N ARG A 152 -6.09 14.91 4.87
CA ARG A 152 -6.34 14.22 6.15
C ARG A 152 -5.28 14.52 7.19
N LEU A 153 -4.00 14.60 6.82
CA LEU A 153 -2.94 14.98 7.74
C LEU A 153 -3.05 16.46 8.16
N LEU A 154 -3.41 17.35 7.23
CA LEU A 154 -3.71 18.74 7.53
C LEU A 154 -4.91 18.88 8.47
N ASP A 155 -5.99 18.14 8.23
CA ASP A 155 -7.18 18.14 9.10
C ASP A 155 -6.86 17.57 10.48
N LYS A 156 -6.00 16.54 10.54
CA LYS A 156 -5.49 16.02 11.81
C LYS A 156 -4.65 17.04 12.58
N ILE A 157 -3.83 17.83 11.89
CA ILE A 157 -2.99 18.87 12.52
C ILE A 157 -3.83 20.09 12.91
N ARG A 158 -4.76 20.51 12.06
CA ARG A 158 -5.65 21.67 12.30
C ARG A 158 -6.68 21.38 13.38
N GLY A 159 -7.07 20.11 13.52
CA GLY A 159 -8.15 19.69 14.39
C GLY A 159 -9.52 20.10 13.85
N CYS A 160 -10.55 19.82 14.63
CA CYS A 160 -11.91 20.24 14.32
C CYS A 160 -12.02 21.78 14.44
N PRO A 161 -12.58 22.49 13.44
CA PRO A 161 -12.76 23.94 13.51
C PRO A 161 -13.86 24.37 14.49
N ASP A 162 -14.77 23.44 14.83
CA ASP A 162 -15.92 23.73 15.67
C ASP A 162 -15.53 23.89 17.14
N ARG A 163 -16.31 24.72 17.83
CA ARG A 163 -16.09 25.07 19.23
C ARG A 163 -17.31 24.72 20.05
N CYS A 164 -17.06 24.30 21.29
CA CYS A 164 -18.14 23.96 22.20
C CYS A 164 -19.09 25.16 22.32
N PRO A 165 -20.40 24.99 22.09
CA PRO A 165 -21.34 26.10 22.09
C PRO A 165 -21.48 26.76 23.48
N CYS A 166 -21.06 26.06 24.54
CA CYS A 166 -21.05 26.57 25.90
C CYS A 166 -19.68 27.19 26.27
N CYS A 167 -18.61 26.40 26.40
CA CYS A 167 -17.33 26.94 26.88
C CYS A 167 -16.42 27.52 25.79
N GLN A 168 -16.79 27.43 24.51
CA GLN A 168 -16.02 27.86 23.33
C GLN A 168 -14.62 27.25 23.20
N ARG A 169 -14.35 26.18 23.97
CA ARG A 169 -13.17 25.35 23.78
C ARG A 169 -13.27 24.64 22.42
N PRO A 170 -12.19 24.63 21.61
CA PRO A 170 -12.16 23.86 20.37
C PRO A 170 -12.45 22.38 20.60
N CYS A 171 -13.15 21.74 19.65
CA CYS A 171 -13.30 20.30 19.62
C CYS A 171 -11.92 19.66 19.42
N ASP A 172 -11.60 18.66 20.23
CA ASP A 172 -10.29 17.96 20.24
C ASP A 172 -10.42 16.48 19.82
N VAL A 173 -11.52 16.13 19.15
CA VAL A 173 -11.72 14.81 18.55
C VAL A 173 -10.99 14.72 17.22
N ASP A 174 -10.26 13.62 17.03
CA ASP A 174 -9.76 13.22 15.72
C ASP A 174 -10.91 12.64 14.88
N HIS A 175 -11.62 13.52 14.17
CA HIS A 175 -12.71 13.14 13.28
C HIS A 175 -12.24 12.34 12.05
N THR A 176 -10.92 12.23 11.78
CA THR A 176 -10.39 11.46 10.63
C THR A 176 -10.38 9.95 10.86
N LEU A 177 -10.61 9.51 12.11
CA LEU A 177 -10.67 8.10 12.50
C LEU A 177 -12.05 7.46 12.23
N ILE A 178 -13.08 8.28 12.07
CA ILE A 178 -14.46 7.83 11.88
C ILE A 178 -14.91 8.26 10.47
N LYS A 179 -15.44 7.33 9.68
CA LYS A 179 -15.79 7.56 8.26
C LYS A 179 -17.01 8.47 8.04
N SER A 180 -17.73 8.87 9.08
CA SER A 180 -18.92 9.73 8.99
C SER A 180 -18.57 11.20 9.20
N ASN A 181 -19.43 12.10 8.76
CA ASN A 181 -19.21 13.55 8.88
C ASN A 181 -19.14 13.98 10.36
N PRO A 182 -18.27 14.95 10.73
CA PRO A 182 -18.30 15.56 12.05
C PRO A 182 -19.70 16.04 12.42
N GLY A 183 -20.11 15.83 13.67
CA GLY A 183 -21.44 16.16 14.20
C GLY A 183 -22.53 15.12 13.93
N SER A 184 -22.26 14.07 13.12
CA SER A 184 -23.18 12.94 12.96
C SER A 184 -23.28 12.09 14.23
N GLU A 185 -24.30 11.23 14.32
CA GLU A 185 -24.54 10.39 15.51
C GLU A 185 -23.33 9.54 15.93
N SER A 186 -22.54 9.06 14.97
CA SER A 186 -21.34 8.26 15.20
C SER A 186 -20.04 9.07 15.27
N ASN A 187 -20.07 10.38 14.97
CA ASN A 187 -18.87 11.24 14.93
C ASN A 187 -19.13 12.63 15.55
N LYS A 188 -19.75 12.64 16.73
CA LYS A 188 -20.12 13.86 17.45
C LYS A 188 -18.91 14.66 17.92
N HIS A 189 -19.10 15.98 18.02
CA HIS A 189 -18.13 16.90 18.61
C HIS A 189 -18.07 16.72 20.13
N ARG A 190 -16.90 16.96 20.73
CA ARG A 190 -16.70 16.96 22.18
C ARG A 190 -15.40 17.64 22.56
N CYS A 191 -15.28 17.99 23.83
CA CYS A 191 -14.00 18.29 24.46
C CYS A 191 -13.54 17.05 25.24
N ALA A 192 -12.96 16.08 24.56
CA ALA A 192 -12.46 14.82 25.10
C ALA A 192 -11.45 15.01 26.24
N THR A 193 -10.64 16.08 26.21
CA THR A 193 -9.73 16.45 27.30
C THR A 193 -10.38 17.36 28.37
N GLY A 194 -11.71 17.37 28.41
CA GLY A 194 -12.57 18.11 29.32
C GLY A 194 -12.84 19.56 28.89
N HIS A 195 -13.92 20.14 29.39
CA HIS A 195 -14.34 21.50 29.08
C HIS A 195 -13.63 22.54 29.95
N ALA A 196 -13.56 23.78 29.45
CA ALA A 196 -13.06 24.91 30.23
C ALA A 196 -14.13 25.46 31.18
N LEU A 197 -13.72 26.28 32.15
CA LEU A 197 -14.65 27.03 33.00
C LEU A 197 -15.50 27.95 32.13
N ARG A 198 -16.82 27.91 32.30
CA ARG A 198 -17.75 28.72 31.49
C ARG A 198 -17.52 30.22 31.65
N ALA A 199 -17.09 30.67 32.84
CA ALA A 199 -16.68 32.05 33.08
C ALA A 199 -15.58 32.54 32.12
N MET A 200 -14.73 31.66 31.58
CA MET A 200 -13.73 32.06 30.59
C MET A 200 -14.36 32.60 29.30
N ASN A 201 -15.61 32.23 29.04
CA ASN A 201 -16.39 32.68 27.90
C ASN A 201 -17.56 33.60 28.31
N GLY A 202 -17.47 34.26 29.46
CA GLY A 202 -18.44 35.29 29.86
C GLY A 202 -19.75 34.77 30.45
N TYR A 203 -19.85 33.48 30.79
CA TYR A 203 -21.03 32.96 31.48
C TYR A 203 -21.02 33.32 32.97
N LYS A 204 -22.16 33.83 33.43
CA LYS A 204 -22.43 34.17 34.82
C LYS A 204 -23.73 33.52 35.31
N PHE A 205 -23.86 33.41 36.64
CA PHE A 205 -25.12 33.11 37.28
C PHE A 205 -26.04 34.32 37.20
N GLU A 206 -27.30 34.06 36.90
CA GLU A 206 -28.25 35.12 36.61
C GLU A 206 -28.69 35.89 37.86
N GLU A 207 -28.85 35.20 39.00
CA GLU A 207 -29.34 35.87 40.22
C GLU A 207 -28.26 36.72 40.92
N THR A 208 -26.98 36.36 40.76
CA THR A 208 -25.87 36.99 41.51
C THR A 208 -24.90 37.78 40.63
N ASP A 209 -25.06 37.69 39.31
CA ASP A 209 -24.10 38.15 38.30
C ASP A 209 -22.69 37.56 38.43
N GLU A 210 -22.50 36.53 39.27
CA GLU A 210 -21.20 35.93 39.53
C GLU A 210 -20.72 35.06 38.37
N ALA A 211 -19.44 35.16 38.05
CA ALA A 211 -18.81 34.30 37.05
C ALA A 211 -19.04 32.81 37.37
N SER A 212 -19.51 32.05 36.37
CA SER A 212 -19.79 30.62 36.55
C SER A 212 -18.51 29.81 36.40
N LEU A 213 -17.95 29.35 37.52
CA LEU A 213 -16.77 28.48 37.55
C LEU A 213 -17.15 27.00 37.41
N PHE A 214 -18.30 26.68 36.84
CA PHE A 214 -18.63 25.32 36.44
C PHE A 214 -18.03 25.01 35.05
N MET A 215 -17.57 23.78 34.88
CA MET A 215 -17.33 23.19 33.57
C MET A 215 -18.65 22.62 33.01
N CYS A 216 -18.72 22.36 31.70
CA CYS A 216 -19.95 21.90 31.06
C CYS A 216 -20.46 20.57 31.63
N GLU A 217 -19.54 19.68 32.01
CA GLU A 217 -19.81 18.35 32.54
C GLU A 217 -20.37 18.39 33.97
N GLN A 218 -20.24 19.52 34.66
CA GLN A 218 -20.69 19.70 36.04
C GLN A 218 -22.10 20.30 36.14
N ILE A 219 -22.68 20.71 35.00
CA ILE A 219 -24.04 21.26 34.96
C ILE A 219 -25.03 20.11 34.95
N LYS A 220 -25.98 20.13 35.90
CA LYS A 220 -27.06 19.16 35.94
C LYS A 220 -28.13 19.49 34.91
N ASP A 221 -28.79 18.47 34.39
CA ASP A 221 -29.79 18.59 33.31
C ASP A 221 -30.99 19.49 33.67
N ASP A 222 -31.33 19.61 34.96
CA ASP A 222 -32.40 20.45 35.48
C ASP A 222 -31.98 21.92 35.74
N GLN A 223 -30.67 22.20 35.78
CA GLN A 223 -30.16 23.55 35.99
C GLN A 223 -30.46 24.44 34.78
N THR A 224 -30.86 25.68 35.07
CA THR A 224 -31.11 26.69 34.03
C THR A 224 -29.82 27.43 33.72
N ILE A 225 -29.56 27.63 32.43
CA ILE A 225 -28.45 28.44 31.94
C ILE A 225 -28.97 29.57 31.05
N VAL A 226 -28.22 30.67 31.03
CA VAL A 226 -28.46 31.81 30.15
C VAL A 226 -27.48 31.73 28.98
N VAL A 227 -28.00 31.71 27.75
CA VAL A 227 -27.21 31.74 26.51
C VAL A 227 -27.73 32.89 25.66
N GLY A 228 -26.96 33.98 25.58
CA GLY A 228 -27.45 35.24 25.00
C GLY A 228 -28.62 35.79 25.82
N SER A 229 -29.78 35.96 25.20
CA SER A 229 -31.03 36.41 25.84
C SER A 229 -31.97 35.26 26.26
N LEU A 230 -31.60 34.01 25.99
CA LEU A 230 -32.48 32.86 26.22
C LEU A 230 -32.11 32.12 27.51
N ARG A 231 -33.11 31.95 28.37
CA ARG A 231 -33.05 31.03 29.52
C ARG A 231 -33.53 29.66 29.09
N LYS A 232 -32.71 28.63 29.29
CA LYS A 232 -33.10 27.24 29.02
C LYS A 232 -32.49 26.28 30.02
N ARG A 233 -33.17 25.16 30.27
CA ARG A 233 -32.60 24.05 31.06
C ARG A 233 -31.43 23.42 30.30
N TRP A 234 -30.46 22.90 31.03
CA TRP A 234 -29.27 22.27 30.44
C TRP A 234 -29.63 21.07 29.56
N SER A 235 -30.59 20.25 29.99
CA SER A 235 -31.20 19.20 29.15
C SER A 235 -31.69 19.72 27.79
N GLN A 236 -32.42 20.84 27.78
CA GLN A 236 -32.87 21.45 26.53
C GLN A 236 -31.68 21.98 25.70
N PHE A 237 -30.67 22.56 26.34
CA PHE A 237 -29.45 22.99 25.65
C PHE A 237 -28.75 21.82 24.95
N LYS A 238 -28.62 20.66 25.61
CA LYS A 238 -28.07 19.44 25.00
C LYS A 238 -28.92 18.96 23.81
N LEU A 239 -30.25 19.09 23.90
CA LEU A 239 -31.16 18.74 22.81
C LEU A 239 -31.08 19.70 21.62
N ASP A 240 -30.73 20.97 21.84
CA ASP A 240 -30.49 21.94 20.77
C ASP A 240 -29.14 21.70 20.07
N HIS A 241 -28.21 21.00 20.75
CA HIS A 241 -26.84 20.71 20.30
C HIS A 241 -26.55 19.21 20.34
N ARG A 242 -27.40 18.40 19.68
CA ARG A 242 -27.29 16.92 19.68
C ARG A 242 -26.03 16.38 19.01
N ASP A 243 -25.41 17.21 18.20
CA ASP A 243 -24.12 17.03 17.53
C ASP A 243 -22.93 17.15 18.48
N TRP A 244 -23.15 17.62 19.72
CA TRP A 244 -22.15 17.69 20.79
C TRP A 244 -22.42 16.68 21.92
N VAL A 245 -21.34 16.19 22.52
CA VAL A 245 -21.36 15.40 23.76
C VAL A 245 -20.82 16.27 24.88
N PHE A 246 -21.57 16.36 25.98
CA PHE A 246 -21.24 17.22 27.13
C PHE A 246 -20.92 16.41 28.40
N GLU A 247 -21.05 15.09 28.32
CA GLU A 247 -20.71 14.16 29.39
C GLU A 247 -19.19 14.05 29.56
N SER A 248 -18.71 14.00 30.80
CA SER A 248 -17.30 13.74 31.08
C SER A 248 -16.93 12.31 30.73
N LEU A 249 -15.87 12.15 29.93
CA LEU A 249 -15.19 10.86 29.72
C LEU A 249 -14.00 10.70 30.68
N LEU A 250 -13.64 11.76 31.39
CA LEU A 250 -12.55 11.78 32.36
C LEU A 250 -13.02 11.13 33.66
N LYS A 251 -12.09 10.43 34.33
CA LYS A 251 -12.31 9.95 35.69
C LYS A 251 -12.40 11.14 36.66
N ASP A 252 -13.04 10.94 37.81
CA ASP A 252 -13.28 12.00 38.79
C ASP A 252 -11.98 12.69 39.26
N ASP A 253 -10.89 11.93 39.41
CA ASP A 253 -9.58 12.45 39.81
C ASP A 253 -8.93 13.30 38.70
N GLU A 254 -9.08 12.90 37.44
CA GLU A 254 -8.62 13.65 36.27
C GLU A 254 -9.42 14.94 36.08
N LEU A 255 -10.74 14.87 36.25
CA LEU A 255 -11.63 16.03 36.19
C LEU A 255 -11.31 17.04 37.30
N ALA A 256 -11.04 16.56 38.52
CA ALA A 256 -10.63 17.41 39.64
C ALA A 256 -9.30 18.13 39.36
N ARG A 257 -8.30 17.42 38.80
CA ARG A 257 -7.02 18.01 38.37
C ARG A 257 -7.19 19.04 37.27
N LEU A 258 -8.02 18.76 36.28
CA LEU A 258 -8.33 19.69 35.20
C LEU A 258 -9.00 20.96 35.74
N ASN A 259 -9.98 20.80 36.62
CA ASN A 259 -10.64 21.92 37.28
C ASN A 259 -9.64 22.80 38.05
N GLN A 260 -8.74 22.19 38.82
CA GLN A 260 -7.69 22.92 39.54
C GLN A 260 -6.76 23.70 38.60
N LYS A 261 -6.41 23.12 37.45
CA LYS A 261 -5.61 23.80 36.43
C LYS A 261 -6.33 25.04 35.90
N PHE A 262 -7.62 24.93 35.57
CA PHE A 262 -8.38 26.08 35.10
C PHE A 262 -8.61 27.13 36.19
N LEU A 263 -8.86 26.73 37.43
CA LEU A 263 -8.95 27.64 38.57
C LEU A 263 -7.63 28.40 38.79
N SER A 264 -6.49 27.74 38.59
CA SER A 264 -5.16 28.38 38.66
C SER A 264 -4.96 29.43 37.56
N ILE A 265 -5.50 29.17 36.36
CA ILE A 265 -5.52 30.16 35.26
C ILE A 265 -6.48 31.30 35.62
N TRP A 266 -7.69 30.98 36.08
CA TRP A 266 -8.71 31.94 36.48
C TRP A 266 -8.24 32.88 37.58
N ALA A 267 -7.46 32.40 38.55
CA ALA A 267 -6.85 33.23 39.58
C ALA A 267 -5.93 34.34 39.02
N LYS A 268 -5.35 34.12 37.84
CA LYS A 268 -4.45 35.07 37.16
C LYS A 268 -5.20 36.06 36.27
N ILE A 269 -6.17 35.58 35.47
CA ILE A 269 -6.82 36.38 34.40
C ILE A 269 -8.30 36.68 34.65
N GLY A 270 -8.91 36.10 35.68
CA GLY A 270 -10.36 36.10 35.85
C GLY A 270 -10.94 37.48 36.14
N ARG A 271 -10.20 38.37 36.83
CA ARG A 271 -10.64 39.76 37.06
C ARG A 271 -10.80 40.51 35.75
N ASP A 272 -9.83 40.39 34.86
CA ASP A 272 -9.84 41.07 33.55
C ASP A 272 -10.99 40.54 32.68
N LEU A 273 -11.22 39.22 32.70
CA LEU A 273 -12.36 38.61 32.00
C LEU A 273 -13.70 39.07 32.58
N CYS A 274 -13.82 39.12 33.91
CA CYS A 274 -15.01 39.64 34.58
C CYS A 274 -15.31 41.09 34.21
N GLN A 275 -14.28 41.95 34.14
CA GLN A 275 -14.42 43.33 33.67
C GLN A 275 -14.88 43.37 32.20
N LYS A 276 -14.26 42.56 31.33
CA LYS A 276 -14.60 42.49 29.90
C LYS A 276 -16.06 42.09 29.66
N TYR A 277 -16.56 41.12 30.41
CA TYR A 277 -17.89 40.53 30.20
C TYR A 277 -18.98 41.06 31.16
N GLY A 278 -18.66 41.98 32.07
CA GLY A 278 -19.63 42.51 33.03
C GLY A 278 -20.14 41.45 34.01
N MET A 279 -19.22 40.70 34.61
CA MET A 279 -19.49 39.66 35.61
C MET A 279 -18.84 40.03 36.94
N LYS A 280 -19.41 39.55 38.05
CA LYS A 280 -18.77 39.62 39.37
C LYS A 280 -17.71 38.53 39.51
N PHE A 281 -16.48 38.95 39.81
CA PHE A 281 -15.36 38.03 40.04
C PHE A 281 -15.55 37.22 41.32
N VAL A 282 -15.38 35.91 41.22
CA VAL A 282 -15.42 34.97 42.33
C VAL A 282 -14.28 33.96 42.22
N THR A 283 -13.87 33.38 43.35
CA THR A 283 -12.84 32.33 43.42
C THR A 283 -13.43 30.93 43.64
N TYR A 284 -14.73 30.85 43.97
CA TYR A 284 -15.52 29.64 44.09
C TYR A 284 -16.98 29.95 43.73
N ASN A 285 -17.74 28.95 43.27
CA ASN A 285 -19.17 29.12 43.01
C ASN A 285 -19.92 29.25 44.34
N THR A 286 -20.60 30.37 44.57
CA THR A 286 -21.45 30.57 45.76
C THR A 286 -22.77 29.83 45.66
N GLN A 287 -23.29 29.66 44.44
CA GLN A 287 -24.40 28.77 44.15
C GLN A 287 -23.95 27.33 44.33
N ARG A 288 -24.31 26.76 45.49
CA ARG A 288 -24.20 25.32 45.70
C ARG A 288 -25.18 24.65 44.76
N ILE A 289 -24.68 23.68 43.99
CA ILE A 289 -25.53 22.67 43.39
C ILE A 289 -26.32 22.08 44.55
N ASN A 290 -27.65 22.27 44.58
CA ASN A 290 -28.50 21.45 45.45
C ASN A 290 -28.25 20.01 45.01
N VAL A 291 -27.39 19.30 45.73
CA VAL A 291 -27.28 17.85 45.67
C VAL A 291 -28.45 17.39 46.53
N PRO A 292 -29.49 16.75 45.96
CA PRO A 292 -30.45 16.07 46.82
C PRO A 292 -29.64 15.09 47.65
N GLU A 293 -29.68 15.23 48.98
CA GLU A 293 -29.16 14.20 49.86
C GLU A 293 -29.89 12.90 49.48
N SER A 294 -29.15 11.96 48.91
CA SER A 294 -29.65 10.64 48.56
C SER A 294 -30.10 9.94 49.85
N TYR A 295 -31.41 9.71 49.97
CA TYR A 295 -31.98 8.64 50.77
C TYR A 295 -31.96 7.34 49.97
#